data_AF-A0A401XMP2-F1
#
_entry.id   AF-A0A401XMP2-F1
#
_cell.length_a   1.000
_cell.length_b   1.000
_cell.length_c   1.000
_cell.angle_alpha   90.00
_cell.angle_beta   90.00
_cell.angle_gamma   90.00
#
_symmetry.space_group_name_H-M   'P 1'
#
loop_
_entity.id
_entity.type
_entity.pdbx_description
1 polymer ?
#
loop_
_entity_poly.entity_id
_entity_poly.type
_entity_poly.pdbx_seq_one_letter_code
_entity_poly.pdbx_strand_id
1 'polypeptide(L)'
;MQWRQGDVLIERIDDNIELSQKSEETLLVRGEGRYHGHFATGDVTVYTENGNLYLEVHSQAQVEHLHTETRSFTGEHHPISLPRGKYRIIRQREYNPYEKTIAFVQD
;
A
#
# COMPACT_ATOMS: atom_id res chain seq x y z
N MET A 1 6.04 -6.92 -12.81
CA MET A 1 4.58 -7.21 -12.73
C MET A 1 3.96 -6.17 -11.81
N GLN A 2 2.70 -5.80 -12.06
CA GLN A 2 1.99 -4.79 -11.28
C GLN A 2 0.60 -5.27 -10.91
N TRP A 3 0.13 -4.88 -9.73
CA TRP A 3 -1.24 -5.10 -9.25
C TRP A 3 -1.80 -3.80 -8.70
N ARG A 4 -3.13 -3.66 -8.73
CA ARG A 4 -3.80 -2.43 -8.31
C ARG A 4 -5.03 -2.73 -7.46
N GLN A 5 -5.18 -1.99 -6.37
CA GLN A 5 -6.35 -2.00 -5.49
C GLN A 5 -6.70 -0.58 -5.09
N GLY A 6 -7.71 0.05 -5.72
CA GLY A 6 -8.11 1.42 -5.39
C GLY A 6 -6.92 2.41 -5.40
N ASP A 7 -6.53 2.84 -4.21
CA ASP A 7 -5.50 3.85 -3.93
C ASP A 7 -4.08 3.25 -3.82
N VAL A 8 -3.91 1.98 -4.17
CA VAL A 8 -2.64 1.26 -4.06
C VAL A 8 -2.24 0.64 -5.40
N LEU A 9 -1.01 0.94 -5.81
CA LEU A 9 -0.27 0.22 -6.83
C LEU A 9 0.83 -0.60 -6.15
N ILE A 10 0.88 -1.88 -6.48
CA ILE A 10 1.90 -2.83 -6.01
C ILE A 10 2.76 -3.16 -7.22
N GLU A 11 4.05 -2.87 -7.14
CA GLU A 11 4.99 -3.15 -8.23
C GLU A 11 6.03 -4.16 -7.76
N ARG A 12 6.21 -5.26 -8.49
CA ARG A 12 7.32 -6.18 -8.23
C ARG A 12 8.63 -5.52 -8.61
N ILE A 13 9.58 -5.53 -7.68
CA ILE A 13 10.92 -4.97 -7.86
C ILE A 13 11.96 -6.09 -7.96
N ASP A 14 13.22 -5.72 -8.20
CA ASP A 14 14.34 -6.66 -8.21
C ASP A 14 14.56 -7.24 -6.80
N ASP A 15 14.69 -8.56 -6.70
CA ASP A 15 14.88 -9.25 -5.42
C ASP A 15 16.27 -8.94 -4.80
N ASN A 16 17.23 -8.42 -5.58
CA ASN A 16 18.56 -7.98 -5.11
C ASN A 16 18.55 -6.61 -4.42
N ILE A 17 17.43 -5.90 -4.38
CA ILE A 17 17.33 -4.65 -3.63
C ILE A 17 17.38 -4.99 -2.14
N GLU A 18 18.42 -4.50 -1.46
CA GLU A 18 18.56 -4.64 -0.01
C GLU A 18 17.57 -3.74 0.71
N LEU A 19 16.84 -4.33 1.67
CA LEU A 19 15.89 -3.62 2.52
C LEU A 19 16.28 -3.88 3.99
N SER A 20 16.44 -2.81 4.75
CA SER A 20 17.06 -2.82 6.08
C SER A 20 16.13 -2.30 7.17
N GLN A 21 15.30 -1.30 6.85
CA GLN A 21 14.43 -0.63 7.82
C GLN A 21 13.08 -1.34 7.94
N LYS A 22 13.04 -2.41 8.74
CA LYS A 22 11.80 -3.15 9.02
C LYS A 22 10.77 -2.29 9.74
N SER A 23 9.51 -2.46 9.36
CA SER A 23 8.34 -1.88 10.03
C SER A 23 7.57 -2.97 10.76
N GLU A 24 7.06 -2.67 11.95
CA GLU A 24 6.11 -3.52 12.66
C GLU A 24 4.67 -3.33 12.14
N GLU A 25 4.42 -2.27 11.36
CA GLU A 25 3.11 -2.00 10.80
C GLU A 25 2.82 -2.84 9.56
N THR A 26 1.65 -3.47 9.56
CA THR A 26 1.09 -4.15 8.38
C THR A 26 0.19 -3.25 7.54
N LEU A 27 -0.13 -2.06 8.02
CA LEU A 27 -0.86 -1.04 7.25
C LEU A 27 0.06 -0.48 6.19
N LEU A 28 -0.29 -0.71 4.92
CA LEU A 28 0.49 -0.22 3.80
C LEU A 28 0.08 1.20 3.40
N VAL A 29 -1.22 1.39 3.19
CA VAL A 29 -1.78 2.68 2.76
C VAL A 29 -3.15 2.85 3.41
N ARG A 30 -3.40 4.03 3.98
CA ARG A 30 -4.77 4.46 4.31
C ARG A 30 -5.49 4.83 3.02
N GLY A 31 -6.62 4.19 2.77
CA GLY A 31 -7.51 4.51 1.65
C GLY A 31 -8.21 5.85 1.85
N GLU A 32 -8.92 6.30 0.83
CA GLU A 32 -9.63 7.60 0.83
C GLU A 32 -10.83 7.64 1.78
N GLY A 33 -11.52 6.51 1.99
CA GLY A 33 -12.63 6.40 2.92
C GLY A 33 -12.20 6.51 4.39
N ARG A 34 -13.06 7.09 5.23
CA ARG A 34 -12.84 7.11 6.68
C ARG A 34 -12.84 5.66 7.18
N TYR A 35 -11.70 5.24 7.71
CA TYR A 35 -11.41 3.88 8.18
C TYR A 35 -11.05 2.85 7.10
N HIS A 36 -10.67 3.26 5.90
CA HIS A 36 -10.26 2.33 4.84
C HIS A 36 -8.74 2.16 4.85
N GLY A 37 -8.26 0.92 4.80
CA GLY A 37 -6.83 0.63 4.85
C GLY A 37 -6.44 -0.61 4.06
N HIS A 38 -5.33 -0.52 3.35
CA HIS A 38 -4.70 -1.64 2.65
C HIS A 38 -3.68 -2.27 3.57
N PHE A 39 -3.84 -3.56 3.87
CA PHE A 39 -3.01 -4.29 4.82
C PHE A 39 -2.33 -5.46 4.15
N ALA A 40 -1.05 -5.69 4.50
CA ALA A 40 -0.38 -6.93 4.16
C ALA A 40 -0.71 -8.02 5.20
N THR A 41 -1.10 -9.20 4.72
CA THR A 41 -1.38 -10.38 5.53
C THR A 41 -0.60 -11.59 4.99
N GLY A 42 -0.36 -12.58 5.86
CA GLY A 42 0.44 -13.76 5.55
C GLY A 42 1.91 -13.64 5.98
N ASP A 43 2.79 -14.33 5.27
CA ASP A 43 4.20 -14.45 5.61
C ASP A 43 5.03 -13.37 4.90
N VAL A 44 5.07 -12.20 5.52
CA VAL A 44 5.63 -10.97 4.95
C VAL A 44 6.49 -10.19 5.92
N THR A 45 7.34 -9.32 5.38
CA THR A 45 8.00 -8.26 6.12
C THR A 45 7.79 -6.93 5.39
N VAL A 46 7.35 -5.92 6.13
CA VAL A 46 7.17 -4.56 5.62
C VAL A 46 8.43 -3.76 5.92
N TYR A 47 8.86 -2.94 4.97
CA TYR A 47 10.02 -2.06 5.10
C TYR A 47 9.67 -0.63 4.73
N THR A 48 10.29 0.33 5.40
CA THR A 48 10.15 1.76 5.08
C THR A 48 11.52 2.36 4.85
N GLU A 49 11.87 2.66 3.60
CA GLU A 49 13.18 3.24 3.24
C GLU A 49 13.03 4.49 2.39
N ASN A 50 13.72 5.56 2.80
CA ASN A 50 13.71 6.86 2.11
C ASN A 50 12.29 7.37 1.83
N GLY A 51 11.36 7.15 2.77
CA GLY A 51 9.94 7.54 2.64
C GLY A 51 9.12 6.66 1.69
N ASN A 52 9.69 5.58 1.14
CA ASN A 52 8.98 4.59 0.34
C ASN A 52 8.65 3.37 1.18
N LEU A 53 7.53 2.73 0.85
CA LEU A 53 7.11 1.50 1.49
C LEU A 53 7.39 0.30 0.58
N TYR A 54 7.93 -0.76 1.15
CA TYR A 54 8.24 -2.01 0.49
C TYR A 54 7.67 -3.19 1.26
N LEU A 55 7.40 -4.26 0.53
CA LEU A 55 6.89 -5.52 1.04
C LEU A 55 7.76 -6.65 0.51
N GLU A 56 8.30 -7.47 1.40
CA GLU A 56 8.93 -8.74 1.06
C GLU A 56 7.96 -9.86 1.43
N VAL A 57 7.65 -10.71 0.46
CA VAL A 57 6.84 -11.91 0.64
C VAL A 57 7.76 -13.11 0.69
N HIS A 58 7.77 -13.84 1.80
CA HIS A 58 8.67 -14.97 2.01
C HIS A 58 8.12 -16.26 1.39
N SER A 59 6.81 -16.47 1.47
CA SER A 59 6.12 -17.62 0.88
C SER A 59 4.89 -17.21 0.06
N GLN A 60 3.82 -16.80 0.73
CA GLN A 60 2.60 -16.26 0.13
C GLN A 60 2.01 -15.16 1.01
N ALA A 61 1.42 -14.16 0.36
CA ALA A 61 0.82 -13.03 1.03
C ALA A 61 -0.45 -12.56 0.33
N GLN A 62 -1.23 -11.77 1.04
CA GLN A 62 -2.32 -11.01 0.45
C GLN A 62 -2.20 -9.53 0.82
N VAL A 63 -2.69 -8.67 -0.06
CA VAL A 63 -3.02 -7.29 0.27
C VAL A 63 -4.53 -7.18 0.35
N GLU A 64 -5.02 -6.93 1.56
CA GLU A 64 -6.44 -6.90 1.90
C GLU A 64 -6.91 -5.48 2.15
N HIS A 65 -8.14 -5.17 1.73
CA HIS A 65 -8.77 -3.90 2.02
C HIS A 65 -9.69 -4.04 3.23
N LEU A 66 -9.24 -3.52 4.38
CA LEU A 66 -9.86 -3.74 5.68
C LEU A 66 -10.17 -2.41 6.37
N HIS A 67 -11.11 -2.48 7.31
CA HIS A 67 -11.43 -1.39 8.19
C HIS A 67 -10.25 -1.15 9.16
N THR A 68 -9.76 0.08 9.30
CA THR A 68 -8.50 0.36 10.00
C THR A 68 -8.55 0.04 11.49
N GLU A 69 -9.72 0.16 12.11
CA GLU A 69 -9.92 -0.11 13.55
C GLU A 69 -10.29 -1.58 13.82
N THR A 70 -11.31 -2.10 13.16
CA THR A 70 -11.85 -3.45 13.42
C THR A 70 -11.13 -4.56 12.66
N ARG A 71 -10.33 -4.23 11.63
CA ARG A 71 -9.71 -5.17 10.68
C ARG A 71 -10.70 -6.05 9.93
N SER A 72 -11.99 -5.72 9.96
CA SER A 72 -13.02 -6.39 9.16
C SER A 72 -12.94 -5.97 7.70
N PHE A 73 -13.30 -6.89 6.80
CA PHE A 73 -13.39 -6.57 5.37
C PHE A 73 -14.39 -5.43 5.10
N THR A 74 -13.99 -4.44 4.30
CA THR A 74 -14.85 -3.27 4.00
C THR A 74 -15.88 -3.54 2.90
N GLY A 75 -15.72 -4.60 2.11
CA GLY A 75 -16.63 -4.92 1.00
C GLY A 75 -16.26 -4.29 -0.34
N GLU A 76 -15.20 -3.46 -0.41
CA GLU A 76 -14.93 -2.65 -1.61
C GLU A 76 -13.94 -3.27 -2.60
N HIS A 77 -12.91 -3.97 -2.10
CA HIS A 77 -11.85 -4.49 -2.97
C HIS A 77 -11.47 -5.92 -2.59
N HIS A 78 -11.47 -6.82 -3.57
CA HIS A 78 -11.01 -8.19 -3.32
C HIS A 78 -9.52 -8.22 -2.94
N PRO A 79 -9.10 -9.17 -2.07
CA PRO A 79 -7.70 -9.37 -1.74
C PRO A 79 -6.85 -9.64 -2.98
N ILE A 80 -5.64 -9.08 -3.01
CA ILE A 80 -4.65 -9.37 -4.04
C ILE A 80 -3.67 -10.40 -3.50
N SER A 81 -3.61 -11.58 -4.10
CA SER A 81 -2.59 -12.57 -3.78
C SER A 81 -1.25 -12.19 -4.41
N LEU A 82 -0.21 -12.16 -3.58
CA LEU A 82 1.16 -11.90 -4.01
C LEU A 82 2.01 -13.17 -3.82
N PRO A 83 2.71 -13.63 -4.86
CA PRO A 83 3.70 -14.70 -4.70
C PRO A 83 4.95 -14.18 -3.96
N ARG A 84 5.84 -15.09 -3.58
CA ARG A 84 7.17 -14.75 -3.05
C ARG A 84 7.89 -13.71 -3.92
N GLY A 85 8.54 -12.74 -3.28
CA GLY A 85 9.36 -11.72 -3.92
C GLY A 85 9.30 -10.37 -3.20
N LYS A 86 10.03 -9.38 -3.72
CA LYS A 86 10.00 -8.01 -3.21
C LYS A 86 9.11 -7.10 -4.05
N TYR A 87 8.40 -6.21 -3.36
CA TYR A 87 7.43 -5.30 -3.96
C TYR A 87 7.60 -3.90 -3.40
N ARG A 88 7.40 -2.90 -4.26
CA ARG A 88 7.22 -1.50 -3.87
C ARG A 88 5.73 -1.21 -3.77
N ILE A 89 5.33 -0.56 -2.69
CA ILE A 89 3.96 -0.13 -2.46
C ILE A 89 3.86 1.36 -2.73
N ILE A 90 3.01 1.73 -3.68
CA ILE A 90 2.87 3.11 -4.16
C ILE A 90 1.44 3.54 -3.89
N ARG A 91 1.28 4.58 -3.07
CA ARG A 91 -0.01 5.25 -2.92
C ARG A 91 -0.35 5.97 -4.22
N GLN A 92 -1.49 5.63 -4.78
CA GLN A 92 -2.10 6.37 -5.87
C GLN A 92 -2.97 7.47 -5.26
N ARG A 93 -2.86 8.67 -5.81
CA ARG A 93 -3.79 9.77 -5.54
C ARG A 93 -4.55 10.04 -6.82
N GLU A 94 -5.84 10.29 -6.70
CA GLU A 94 -6.60 10.80 -7.83
C GLU A 94 -6.03 12.19 -8.22
N TYR A 95 -5.83 12.41 -9.52
CA TYR A 95 -5.32 13.68 -10.01
C TYR A 95 -6.41 14.74 -9.86
N ASN A 96 -6.22 15.68 -8.94
CA ASN A 96 -7.09 16.85 -8.82
C ASN A 96 -6.48 18.03 -9.61
N PRO A 97 -7.03 18.39 -10.78
CA PRO A 97 -6.50 19.49 -11.60
C PRO A 97 -6.60 20.87 -10.92
N TYR A 98 -7.41 21.01 -9.87
CA TYR A 98 -7.66 22.28 -9.19
C TYR A 98 -6.85 22.46 -7.90
N GLU A 99 -6.12 21.44 -7.43
CA GLU A 99 -5.29 21.55 -6.21
C GLU A 99 -4.30 22.73 -6.29
N LYS A 100 -3.71 22.96 -7.46
CA LYS A 100 -2.78 24.08 -7.68
C LYS A 100 -3.48 25.43 -7.75
N THR A 101 -4.75 25.48 -8.17
CA THR A 101 -5.49 26.74 -8.35
C THR A 101 -6.00 27.30 -7.03
N ILE A 102 -6.34 26.43 -6.06
CA ILE A 102 -6.89 26.85 -4.76
C ILE A 102 -5.81 27.53 -3.88
N ALA A 103 -4.53 27.20 -4.06
CA ALA A 103 -3.43 27.83 -3.32
C ALA A 103 -3.15 29.30 -3.73
N PHE A 104 -3.68 29.76 -4.87
CA PHE A 104 -3.51 31.13 -5.35
C PHE A 104 -4.69 32.06 -5.02
N VAL A 105 -5.73 31.53 -4.38
CA VAL A 105 -6.90 32.31 -3.94
C VAL A 105 -6.94 32.36 -2.41
N GLN A 106 -5.88 32.90 -1.83
CA GLN A 106 -5.93 33.50 -0.50
C GLN A 106 -5.57 34.97 -0.69
N ASP A 107 -6.62 35.79 -0.82
CA ASP A 107 -6.58 37.25 -0.73
C ASP A 107 -6.65 37.67 0.74
#